data_AF-A0A2V8L8K7-F1
#
_entry.id   AF-A0A2V8L8K7-F1
#
_cell.length_a   1.000
_cell.length_b   1.000
_cell.length_c   1.000
_cell.angle_alpha   90.00
_cell.angle_beta   90.00
_cell.angle_gamma   90.00
#
_symmetry.space_group_name_H-M   'P 1'
#
loop_
_entity.id
_entity.type
_entity.pdbx_description
1 polymer ?
#
loop_
_entity_poly.entity_id
_entity_poly.type
_entity_poly.pdbx_seq_one_letter_code
_entity_poly.pdbx_strand_id
1 'polypeptide(L)'
;MKKFGRVIEDPKKTSIHLVNKTAFAGVATRNKAIVLTIKSDRELSSPRFHKSEQTSARRFHHEVKLTSIAEVDAELLDWLKAAYELSS
;
A
#
# COMPACT_ATOMS: atom_id res chain seq x y z
N MET A 1 17.77 9.97 -8.15
CA MET A 1 16.36 10.17 -7.76
C MET A 1 15.47 9.49 -8.80
N LYS A 2 14.91 8.31 -8.51
CA LYS A 2 14.01 7.61 -9.43
C LYS A 2 12.58 8.03 -9.12
N LYS A 3 11.99 8.86 -9.98
CA LYS A 3 10.57 9.24 -9.92
C LYS A 3 9.75 8.04 -10.43
N PHE A 4 8.72 7.65 -9.68
CA PHE A 4 7.74 6.67 -10.16
C PHE A 4 7.11 7.13 -11.48
N GLY A 5 6.64 6.19 -12.31
CA GLY A 5 5.97 6.47 -13.58
C GLY A 5 4.62 7.17 -13.41
N ARG A 6 3.74 7.13 -14.41
CA ARG A 6 2.43 7.79 -14.37
C ARG A 6 1.56 7.21 -13.25
N VAL A 7 1.41 7.96 -12.15
CA VAL A 7 0.49 7.64 -11.04
C VAL A 7 -0.81 8.42 -11.27
N ILE A 8 -1.95 7.72 -11.23
CA ILE A 8 -3.28 8.34 -11.28
C ILE A 8 -3.91 8.17 -9.91
N GLU A 9 -4.22 9.29 -9.26
CA GLU A 9 -4.89 9.32 -7.95
C GLU A 9 -6.41 9.29 -8.18
N ASP A 10 -7.10 8.27 -7.67
CA ASP A 10 -8.57 8.18 -7.68
C ASP A 10 -9.12 8.51 -6.28
N PRO A 11 -9.53 9.77 -6.01
CA PRO A 11 -10.01 10.18 -4.70
C PRO A 11 -11.43 9.69 -4.46
N LYS A 12 -11.61 8.81 -3.46
CA LYS A 12 -12.92 8.53 -2.84
C LYS A 12 -13.04 9.29 -1.52
N LYS A 13 -14.27 9.60 -1.10
CA LYS A 13 -14.62 10.46 0.07
C LYS A 13 -13.73 10.34 1.32
N THR A 14 -13.19 9.16 1.63
CA THR A 14 -12.31 8.91 2.80
C THR A 14 -11.13 7.98 2.48
N SER A 15 -10.87 7.70 1.20
CA SER A 15 -9.83 6.76 0.77
C SER A 15 -9.25 7.16 -0.59
N ILE A 16 -7.93 7.14 -0.71
CA ILE A 16 -7.21 7.36 -1.98
C ILE A 16 -6.66 6.01 -2.41
N HIS A 17 -7.03 5.54 -3.61
CA HIS A 17 -6.35 4.37 -4.19
C HIS A 17 -5.18 4.84 -5.05
N LEU A 18 -4.02 4.26 -4.79
CA LEU A 18 -2.86 4.38 -5.67
C LEU A 18 -3.01 3.36 -6.79
N VAL A 19 -3.11 3.87 -8.01
CA VAL A 19 -3.40 3.09 -9.22
C VAL A 19 -2.25 3.26 -10.22
N ASN A 20 -1.81 2.15 -10.80
CA ASN A 20 -1.00 2.14 -12.02
C ASN A 20 -1.87 1.68 -13.21
N LYS A 21 -1.78 0.44 -13.68
CA LYS A 21 -2.85 -0.16 -14.52
C LYS A 21 -4.02 -0.67 -13.69
N THR A 22 -3.75 -1.09 -12.46
CA THR A 22 -4.75 -1.54 -11.50
C THR A 22 -4.51 -0.85 -10.15
N ALA A 23 -5.47 -0.91 -9.22
CA ALA A 23 -5.22 -0.40 -7.86
C ALA A 23 -4.21 -1.32 -7.15
N PHE A 24 -3.12 -0.77 -6.62
CA PHE A 24 -2.06 -1.54 -5.95
C PHE A 24 -1.85 -1.18 -4.49
N ALA A 25 -2.28 0.01 -4.08
CA ALA A 25 -2.34 0.38 -2.68
C ALA A 25 -3.58 1.23 -2.41
N GLY A 26 -4.07 1.19 -1.17
CA GLY A 26 -5.20 1.98 -0.70
C GLY A 26 -4.81 2.75 0.54
N VAL A 27 -5.12 4.03 0.57
CA VAL A 27 -4.81 4.95 1.68
C VAL A 27 -6.13 5.39 2.28
N ALA A 28 -6.52 4.79 3.39
CA ALA A 28 -7.74 5.17 4.11
C ALA A 28 -7.39 6.07 5.30
N THR A 29 -8.00 7.25 5.36
CA THR A 29 -7.81 8.17 6.50
C THR A 29 -8.75 7.80 7.64
N ARG A 30 -8.22 7.61 8.85
CA ARG A 30 -8.97 7.51 10.12
C ARG A 30 -8.60 8.70 11.01
N ASN A 31 -9.43 9.04 12.00
CA ASN A 31 -9.30 10.25 12.83
C ASN A 31 -7.89 10.57 13.38
N LYS A 32 -7.05 9.57 13.66
CA LYS A 32 -5.69 9.75 14.21
C LYS A 32 -4.63 8.90 13.51
N ALA A 33 -4.94 8.30 12.36
CA ALA A 33 -4.04 7.39 11.68
C ALA A 33 -4.44 7.23 10.21
N ILE A 34 -3.47 6.89 9.39
CA ILE A 34 -3.68 6.44 8.02
C ILE A 34 -3.58 4.92 8.02
N VAL A 35 -4.54 4.24 7.40
CA VAL A 35 -4.44 2.81 7.12
C VAL A 35 -4.02 2.67 5.68
N LEU A 36 -2.82 2.12 5.48
CA LEU A 36 -2.28 1.82 4.17
C LEU A 36 -2.47 0.32 3.90
N THR A 37 -3.25 0.01 2.88
CA THR A 37 -3.38 -1.35 2.35
C THR A 37 -2.45 -1.50 1.16
N ILE A 38 -1.58 -2.50 1.18
CA ILE A 38 -0.59 -2.77 0.13
C ILE A 38 -0.88 -4.14 -0.48
N LYS A 39 -0.93 -4.22 -1.81
CA LYS A 39 -1.04 -5.50 -2.53
C LYS A 39 0.33 -6.14 -2.70
N SER A 40 0.40 -7.43 -2.48
CA SER A 40 1.60 -8.24 -2.69
C SER A 40 1.23 -9.55 -3.40
N ASP A 41 2.17 -10.12 -4.16
CA ASP A 41 2.05 -11.43 -4.80
C ASP A 41 2.49 -12.57 -3.89
N ARG A 42 3.13 -12.22 -2.78
CA ARG A 42 3.65 -13.11 -1.74
C ARG A 42 3.25 -12.64 -0.35
N GLU A 43 3.27 -13.56 0.60
CA GLU A 43 3.09 -13.21 2.00
C GLU A 43 4.30 -12.40 2.49
N LEU A 44 4.05 -11.17 2.92
CA LEU A 44 5.03 -10.35 3.61
C LEU A 44 4.82 -10.50 5.13
N SER A 45 5.92 -10.66 5.86
CA SER A 45 5.93 -10.67 7.32
C SER A 45 6.68 -9.46 7.83
N SER A 46 5.99 -8.64 8.63
CA SER A 46 6.54 -7.49 9.33
C SER A 46 5.69 -7.20 10.56
N PRO A 47 6.28 -6.82 11.70
CA PRO A 47 5.53 -6.43 12.90
C PRO A 47 4.64 -5.18 12.67
N ARG A 48 4.84 -4.47 11.55
CA ARG A 48 4.03 -3.31 11.15
C ARG A 48 2.68 -3.69 10.55
N PHE A 49 2.55 -4.92 10.06
CA PHE A 49 1.28 -5.39 9.52
C PHE A 49 0.32 -5.63 10.66
N HIS A 50 -0.72 -4.80 10.70
CA HIS A 50 -1.82 -4.99 11.63
C HIS A 50 -2.74 -6.11 11.16
N LYS A 51 -2.84 -6.30 9.84
CA LYS A 51 -3.64 -7.34 9.22
C LYS A 51 -2.98 -7.76 7.91
N SER A 52 -2.94 -9.06 7.67
CA SER A 52 -2.53 -9.67 6.41
C SER A 52 -3.66 -10.59 5.95
N GLU A 53 -4.17 -10.38 4.75
CA GLU A 53 -5.27 -11.15 4.18
C GLU A 53 -4.86 -11.72 2.84
N GLN A 54 -4.96 -13.04 2.69
CA GLN A 54 -4.76 -13.71 1.41
C GLN A 54 -6.05 -13.61 0.59
N THR A 55 -6.04 -12.82 -0.49
CA THR A 55 -7.20 -12.65 -1.37
C THR A 55 -7.24 -13.68 -2.50
N SER A 56 -6.10 -14.29 -2.84
CA SER A 56 -6.04 -15.45 -3.73
C SER A 56 -4.76 -16.25 -3.51
N ALA A 57 -4.61 -17.36 -4.23
CA ALA A 57 -3.41 -18.22 -4.16
C ALA A 57 -2.07 -17.47 -4.37
N ARG A 58 -2.09 -16.31 -5.04
CA ARG A 58 -0.91 -15.48 -5.31
C ARG A 58 -1.15 -13.99 -5.05
N ARG A 59 -2.13 -13.64 -4.21
CA ARG A 59 -2.43 -12.23 -3.89
C ARG A 59 -2.72 -12.07 -2.42
N PHE A 60 -2.05 -11.09 -1.83
CA PHE A 60 -2.11 -10.74 -0.42
C PHE A 60 -2.37 -9.24 -0.29
N HIS A 61 -3.18 -8.89 0.69
CA HIS A 61 -3.40 -7.52 1.13
C HIS A 61 -2.83 -7.37 2.52
N HIS A 62 -1.86 -6.48 2.67
CA HIS A 62 -1.23 -6.16 3.94
C HIS A 62 -1.65 -4.77 4.39
N GLU A 63 -2.23 -4.65 5.57
CA GLU A 63 -2.63 -3.38 6.17
C GLU A 63 -1.60 -2.92 7.19
N VAL A 64 -1.08 -1.73 6.98
CA VAL A 64 -0.18 -1.02 7.89
C VAL A 64 -0.93 0.19 8.44
N LYS A 65 -0.84 0.41 9.74
CA LYS A 65 -1.38 1.62 10.38
C LYS A 65 -0.23 2.60 10.59
N LEU A 66 -0.31 3.73 9.90
CA LEU A 66 0.65 4.82 10.01
C LEU A 66 0.10 5.91 10.93
N THR A 67 0.81 6.24 12.00
CA THR A 67 0.41 7.31 12.93
C THR A 67 1.26 8.57 12.81
N SER A 68 2.43 8.44 12.20
CA SER A 68 3.38 9.53 11.97
C SER A 68 4.01 9.41 10.59
N ILE A 69 4.41 10.54 10.01
CA ILE A 69 5.16 10.56 8.74
C ILE A 69 6.53 9.90 8.86
N ALA A 70 7.10 9.82 10.07
CA ALA A 70 8.37 9.14 10.31
C ALA A 70 8.31 7.62 10.08
N GLU A 71 7.10 7.04 10.05
CA GLU A 71 6.89 5.62 9.75
C GLU A 71 6.93 5.33 8.23
N VAL A 72 7.00 6.38 7.40
CA VAL A 72 7.25 6.28 5.96
C VAL A 72 8.76 6.19 5.72
N ASP A 73 9.29 4.98 5.85
CA ASP A 73 10.70 4.68 5.66
C ASP A 73 10.97 3.84 4.40
N ALA A 74 12.23 3.46 4.22
CA ALA A 74 12.66 2.68 3.06
C ALA A 74 11.94 1.34 2.95
N GLU A 75 11.62 0.68 4.06
CA GLU A 75 10.91 -0.61 4.08
C GLU A 75 9.49 -0.44 3.51
N LEU A 76 8.75 0.58 3.96
CA LEU A 76 7.43 0.89 3.44
C LEU A 76 7.46 1.25 1.95
N LEU A 77 8.45 2.03 1.54
CA LEU A 77 8.64 2.45 0.15
C LEU A 77 8.97 1.25 -0.76
N ASP A 78 9.75 0.28 -0.28
CA ASP A 78 10.06 -0.94 -1.02
C ASP A 78 8.81 -1.81 -1.24
N TRP A 79 7.93 -1.92 -0.25
CA TRP A 79 6.65 -2.62 -0.42
C TRP A 79 5.74 -1.92 -1.43
N LEU A 80 5.64 -0.59 -1.36
CA LEU A 80 4.86 0.19 -2.33
C LEU A 80 5.42 0.05 -3.74
N LYS A 81 6.75 0.01 -3.88
CA LYS A 81 7.40 -0.21 -5.17
C LYS A 81 7.12 -1.61 -5.72
N ALA A 82 7.22 -2.65 -4.90
CA ALA A 82 6.87 -4.01 -5.31
C ALA A 82 5.39 -4.09 -5.76
N ALA A 83 4.48 -3.47 -4.99
CA ALA A 83 3.06 -3.38 -5.36
C ALA A 83 2.83 -2.62 -6.67
N TYR A 84 3.58 -1.54 -6.92
CA TYR A 84 3.53 -0.77 -8.16
C TYR A 84 4.00 -1.59 -9.38
N GLU A 85 5.08 -2.36 -9.22
CA GLU A 85 5.60 -3.26 -10.26
C GLU A 85 4.60 -4.37 -10.60
N LEU A 86 3.92 -4.93 -9.59
CA LEU A 86 2.84 -5.91 -9.77
C LEU A 86 1.60 -5.36 -10.50
N SER A 87 1.47 -4.04 -10.53
CA SER A 87 0.34 -3.33 -11.12
C SER A 87 0.68 -2.66 -12.47
N SER A 88 1.90 -2.90 -12.96
CA SER A 88 2.41 -2.37 -14.24
C SER A 88 1.99 -3.18 -15.46
#